data_AF-A0A933U745-F1
#
_entry.id   AF-A0A933U745-F1
#
_cell.length_a   1.000
_cell.length_b   1.000
_cell.length_c   1.000
_cell.angle_alpha   90.00
_cell.angle_beta   90.00
_cell.angle_gamma   90.00
#
_symmetry.space_group_name_H-M   'P 1'
#
loop_
_entity.id
_entity.type
_entity.pdbx_description
1 polymer ?
#
loop_
_entity_poly.entity_id
_entity_poly.type
_entity_poly.pdbx_seq_one_letter_code
_entity_poly.pdbx_strand_id
1 'polypeptide(L)'
;MNHPKHEEWVPYLFGEANSFDRRQLQEHLQSCGECRDEIEAWQRSLGRLNAWKLPRAEKRREAFTPVLRWAMAAALVLGLGFGLGRSSAPAGVPAGALLQVQHQMSNSLAALEARLTNATEISSRELLQGVTQALDQARTQDRQAVLALFRELEERHTATYVALRKDLETLASLTDDEIRQARLKLIELAGYEVPKAAQ
;
A
#
# COMPACT_ATOMS: atom_id res chain seq x y z
N MET A 1 10.04 25.95 32.01
CA MET A 1 11.06 24.89 32.04
C MET A 1 11.54 24.67 30.62
N ASN A 2 12.77 24.22 30.39
CA ASN A 2 13.24 23.93 29.02
C ASN A 2 12.66 22.59 28.57
N HIS A 3 11.87 22.59 27.51
CA HIS A 3 11.34 21.37 26.90
C HIS A 3 12.43 20.75 26.00
N PRO A 4 12.65 19.43 26.07
CA PRO A 4 13.54 18.71 25.16
C PRO A 4 13.09 18.90 23.72
N LYS A 5 14.04 18.97 22.78
CA LYS A 5 13.70 19.10 21.36
C LYS A 5 13.07 17.82 20.84
N HIS A 6 12.24 17.95 19.81
CA HIS A 6 11.60 16.81 19.14
C HIS A 6 12.61 15.72 18.71
N GLU A 7 13.79 16.12 18.24
CA GLU A 7 14.88 15.22 17.82
C GLU A 7 15.40 14.32 18.94
N GLU A 8 15.36 14.78 20.21
CA GLU A 8 15.82 14.01 21.38
C GLU A 8 14.80 12.92 21.78
N TRP A 9 13.53 13.09 21.40
CA TRP A 9 12.48 12.10 21.65
C TRP A 9 12.48 10.94 20.64
N VAL A 10 13.03 11.13 19.44
CA VAL A 10 13.03 10.10 18.39
C VAL A 10 13.75 8.82 18.86
N PRO A 11 15.00 8.87 19.37
CA PRO A 11 15.66 7.67 19.90
C PRO A 11 14.89 7.05 21.07
N TYR A 12 14.23 7.87 21.90
CA TYR A 12 13.45 7.38 23.03
C TYR A 12 12.23 6.55 22.59
N LEU A 13 11.48 7.05 21.60
CA LEU A 13 10.27 6.40 21.06
C LEU A 13 10.58 5.07 20.37
N PHE A 14 11.68 5.00 19.63
CA PHE A 14 12.09 3.79 18.92
C PHE A 14 12.95 2.83 19.78
N GLY A 15 13.28 3.21 21.02
CA GLY A 15 14.07 2.38 21.92
C GLY A 15 15.58 2.39 21.64
N GLU A 16 16.05 3.36 20.85
CA GLU A 16 17.45 3.56 20.46
C GLU A 16 18.20 4.53 21.39
N ALA A 17 17.50 5.20 22.32
CA ALA A 17 18.12 6.09 23.30
C ALA A 17 19.06 5.33 24.26
N ASN A 18 20.20 5.94 24.58
CA ASN A 18 21.12 5.39 25.56
C ASN A 18 20.49 5.39 26.99
N SER A 19 21.09 4.63 27.91
CA SER A 19 20.53 4.46 29.27
C SER A 19 20.55 5.72 30.15
N PHE A 20 21.35 6.73 29.79
CA PHE A 20 21.42 8.02 30.49
C PHE A 20 20.30 8.93 30.01
N ASP A 21 20.19 9.16 28.70
CA ASP A 21 19.17 9.96 28.04
C ASP A 21 17.77 9.43 28.34
N ARG A 22 17.61 8.10 28.35
CA ARG A 22 16.33 7.46 28.68
C ARG A 22 15.87 7.80 30.11
N ARG A 23 16.78 7.86 31.08
CA ARG A 23 16.46 8.24 32.47
C ARG A 23 16.12 9.72 32.57
N GLN A 24 16.92 10.57 31.94
CA GLN A 24 16.69 12.03 31.94
C GLN A 24 15.33 12.40 31.31
N LEU A 25 15.01 11.80 30.16
CA LEU A 25 13.72 12.00 29.50
C LEU A 25 12.56 11.44 30.34
N GLN A 26 12.75 10.31 31.01
CA GLN A 26 11.73 9.74 31.88
C GLN A 26 11.46 10.60 33.13
N GLU A 27 12.49 11.18 33.74
CA GLU A 27 12.36 12.17 34.82
C GLU A 27 11.63 13.43 34.33
N HIS A 28 11.89 13.85 33.09
CA HIS A 28 11.18 14.96 32.47
C HIS A 28 9.68 14.64 32.28
N LEU A 29 9.33 13.44 31.81
CA LEU A 29 7.93 13.03 31.65
C LEU A 29 7.16 12.97 32.97
N GLN A 30 7.84 12.67 34.09
CA GLN A 30 7.22 12.69 35.42
C GLN A 30 6.90 14.11 35.89
N SER A 31 7.72 15.09 35.52
CA SER A 31 7.60 16.49 35.95
C SER A 31 6.81 17.39 35.00
N CYS A 32 6.70 17.04 33.70
CA CYS A 32 5.97 17.82 32.70
C CYS A 32 4.77 17.01 32.13
N GLY A 33 3.55 17.54 32.30
CA GLY A 33 2.34 16.95 31.75
C GLY A 33 2.22 17.12 30.22
N GLU A 34 2.58 18.30 29.70
CA GLU A 34 2.47 18.60 28.26
C GLU A 34 3.31 17.64 27.40
N CYS A 35 4.57 17.40 27.78
CA CYS A 35 5.43 16.46 27.06
C CYS A 35 4.93 15.02 27.16
N ARG A 36 4.22 14.66 28.23
CA ARG A 36 3.62 13.33 28.40
C ARG A 36 2.47 13.12 27.42
N ASP A 37 1.58 14.10 27.32
CA ASP A 37 0.44 14.05 26.40
C ASP A 37 0.91 13.96 24.94
N GLU A 38 1.97 14.68 24.59
CA GLU A 38 2.59 14.67 23.26
C GLU A 38 3.21 13.29 22.93
N ILE A 39 3.98 12.71 23.86
CA ILE A 39 4.59 11.38 23.69
C ILE A 39 3.51 10.29 23.59
N GLU A 40 2.46 10.34 24.42
CA GLU A 40 1.33 9.41 24.34
C GLU A 40 0.59 9.53 23.00
N ALA A 41 0.47 10.74 22.44
CA ALA A 41 -0.12 10.95 21.11
C ALA A 41 0.71 10.31 19.98
N TRP A 42 2.04 10.41 20.05
CA TRP A 42 2.93 9.75 19.10
C TRP A 42 2.93 8.23 19.26
N GLN A 43 2.99 7.71 20.48
CA GLN A 43 2.91 6.27 20.75
C GLN A 43 1.60 5.66 20.22
N ARG A 44 0.46 6.35 20.39
CA ARG A 44 -0.82 5.93 19.80
C ARG A 44 -0.77 5.87 18.28
N SER A 45 -0.13 6.84 17.64
CA SER A 45 0.01 6.88 16.18
C SER A 45 0.92 5.78 15.66
N LEU A 46 2.04 5.50 16.33
CA LEU A 46 2.91 4.36 16.04
C LEU A 46 2.19 3.02 16.24
N GLY A 47 1.36 2.91 17.28
CA GLY A 47 0.52 1.72 17.51
C GLY A 47 -0.44 1.44 16.35
N ARG A 48 -1.09 2.48 15.80
CA ARG A 48 -1.95 2.36 14.61
C ARG A 48 -1.18 1.94 13.36
N LEU A 49 0.02 2.50 13.15
CA LEU A 49 0.88 2.12 12.03
C LEU A 49 1.37 0.67 12.15
N ASN A 50 1.76 0.22 13.35
CA ASN A 50 2.16 -1.16 13.60
C ASN A 50 0.99 -2.16 13.49
N ALA A 51 -0.23 -1.73 13.81
CA ALA A 51 -1.43 -2.54 13.64
C ALA A 51 -1.83 -2.69 12.16
N TRP A 52 -1.32 -1.84 11.27
CA TRP A 52 -1.54 -1.93 9.84
C TRP A 52 -0.83 -3.16 9.27
N LYS A 53 -1.55 -4.29 9.21
CA LYS A 53 -1.09 -5.47 8.48
C LYS A 53 -1.32 -5.23 7.00
N LEU A 54 -0.24 -5.20 6.22
CA LEU A 54 -0.32 -5.34 4.77
C LEU A 54 -1.19 -6.57 4.47
N PRO A 55 -2.13 -6.50 3.52
CA PRO A 55 -2.88 -7.68 3.09
C PRO A 55 -1.85 -8.76 2.76
N ARG A 56 -1.91 -9.87 3.50
CA ARG A 56 -1.03 -11.02 3.28
C ARG A 56 -1.23 -11.40 1.82
N ALA A 57 -0.20 -11.19 1.01
CA ALA A 57 -0.14 -11.78 -0.31
C ALA A 57 -0.45 -13.26 -0.11
N GLU A 58 -1.60 -13.70 -0.63
CA GLU A 58 -1.97 -15.10 -0.55
C GLU A 58 -0.79 -15.88 -1.11
N LYS A 59 -0.18 -16.71 -0.26
CA LYS A 59 0.84 -17.66 -0.72
C LYS A 59 0.12 -18.53 -1.74
N ARG A 60 0.30 -18.20 -3.02
CA ARG A 60 -0.02 -19.06 -4.14
C ARG A 60 0.57 -20.41 -3.75
N ARG A 61 -0.30 -21.40 -3.50
CA ARG A 61 0.15 -22.76 -3.23
C ARG A 61 0.88 -23.20 -4.50
N GLU A 62 2.19 -23.03 -4.51
CA GLU A 62 3.05 -23.57 -5.54
C GLU A 62 2.85 -25.07 -5.49
N ALA A 63 2.15 -25.58 -6.50
CA ALA A 63 1.90 -26.98 -6.67
C ALA A 63 3.25 -27.69 -6.75
N PHE A 64 3.62 -28.35 -5.66
CA PHE A 64 4.84 -29.16 -5.49
C PHE A 64 4.81 -30.46 -6.33
N THR A 65 4.06 -30.46 -7.43
CA THR A 65 3.80 -31.61 -8.29
C THR A 65 4.77 -31.84 -9.46
N PRO A 66 5.66 -30.92 -9.89
CA PRO A 66 6.52 -31.21 -11.03
C PRO A 66 7.73 -32.07 -10.64
N VAL A 67 8.34 -31.88 -9.47
CA VAL A 67 9.63 -32.52 -9.12
C VAL A 67 9.52 -34.05 -9.05
N LEU A 68 8.41 -34.59 -8.52
CA LEU A 68 8.20 -36.03 -8.42
C LEU A 68 8.04 -36.71 -9.79
N ARG A 69 7.43 -36.01 -10.76
CA ARG A 69 7.25 -36.53 -12.13
C ARG A 69 8.57 -36.61 -12.87
N TRP A 70 9.46 -35.64 -12.66
CA TRP A 70 10.80 -35.66 -13.23
C TRP A 70 11.70 -36.72 -12.58
N ALA A 71 11.56 -36.97 -11.27
CA ALA A 71 12.32 -38.00 -10.57
C ALA A 71 12.05 -39.41 -11.12
N MET A 72 10.79 -39.74 -11.44
CA MET A 72 10.46 -41.04 -12.05
C MET A 72 11.04 -41.19 -13.47
N ALA A 73 11.01 -40.13 -14.28
CA ALA A 73 11.59 -40.15 -15.61
C ALA A 73 13.12 -40.36 -15.55
N ALA A 74 13.81 -39.67 -14.64
CA ALA A 74 15.25 -39.83 -14.44
C ALA A 74 15.61 -41.24 -13.96
N ALA A 75 14.82 -41.82 -13.04
CA ALA A 75 15.03 -43.19 -12.55
C ALA A 75 14.88 -44.25 -13.66
N LEU A 76 13.90 -44.08 -14.55
CA LEU A 76 13.69 -44.98 -15.70
C LEU A 76 14.83 -44.90 -16.71
N VAL A 77 15.29 -43.68 -17.05
CA VAL A 77 16.39 -43.48 -17.99
C VAL A 77 17.71 -44.03 -17.44
N LEU A 78 18.01 -43.78 -16.16
CA LEU A 78 19.20 -44.32 -15.51
C LEU A 78 19.14 -45.85 -15.34
N GLY A 79 17.97 -46.41 -15.00
CA GLY A 79 17.77 -47.85 -14.87
C GLY A 79 17.96 -48.60 -16.19
N LEU A 80 17.35 -48.10 -17.28
CA LEU A 80 17.54 -48.69 -18.60
C LEU A 80 18.97 -48.51 -19.13
N GLY A 81 19.56 -47.33 -18.94
CA GLY A 81 20.94 -47.04 -19.37
C GLY A 81 21.98 -47.91 -18.66
N PHE A 82 21.82 -48.13 -17.34
CA PHE A 82 22.72 -48.97 -16.56
C PHE A 82 22.56 -50.47 -16.87
N GLY A 83 21.31 -50.92 -17.09
CA GLY A 83 21.02 -52.31 -17.43
C GLY A 83 21.58 -52.74 -18.79
N LEU A 84 21.43 -51.90 -19.82
CA LEU A 84 21.93 -52.18 -21.18
C LEU A 84 23.42 -51.87 -21.36
N GLY A 85 23.98 -50.94 -20.58
CA GLY A 85 25.39 -50.56 -20.66
C GLY A 85 26.35 -51.63 -20.13
N ARG A 86 25.93 -52.42 -19.11
CA ARG A 86 26.77 -53.47 -18.52
C ARG A 86 26.91 -54.71 -19.41
N SER A 87 25.89 -55.03 -20.21
CA SER A 87 25.87 -56.24 -21.06
C SER A 87 26.59 -56.07 -22.41
N SER A 88 26.91 -54.83 -22.80
CA SER A 88 27.47 -54.51 -24.11
C SER A 88 28.91 -54.00 -24.07
N ALA A 89 29.60 -54.12 -22.93
CA ALA A 89 30.99 -53.67 -22.78
C ALA A 89 31.91 -54.45 -23.74
N PRO A 90 32.45 -53.82 -24.80
CA PRO A 90 33.41 -54.47 -25.66
C PRO A 90 34.75 -54.56 -24.92
N ALA A 91 35.33 -55.76 -24.87
CA ALA A 91 36.69 -55.95 -24.39
C ALA A 91 37.65 -55.24 -25.35
N GLY A 92 38.13 -54.06 -24.96
CA GLY A 92 39.14 -53.29 -25.69
C GLY A 92 38.55 -52.09 -26.46
N VAL A 93 38.12 -51.06 -25.74
CA VAL A 93 37.93 -49.73 -26.33
C VAL A 93 39.32 -49.10 -26.50
N PRO A 94 39.76 -48.75 -27.73
CA PRO A 94 41.03 -48.08 -27.92
C PRO A 94 41.00 -46.72 -27.20
N ALA A 95 42.06 -46.37 -26.47
CA ALA A 95 42.12 -45.17 -25.64
C ALA A 95 41.75 -43.87 -26.39
N GLY A 96 41.97 -43.82 -27.71
CA GLY A 96 41.56 -42.70 -28.57
C GLY A 96 40.03 -42.53 -28.70
N ALA A 97 39.25 -43.61 -28.67
CA ALA A 97 37.79 -43.54 -28.74
C ALA A 97 37.18 -42.96 -27.46
N LEU A 98 37.77 -43.26 -26.29
CA LEU A 98 37.36 -42.68 -25.01
C LEU A 98 37.61 -41.16 -24.96
N LEU A 99 38.76 -40.70 -25.45
CA LEU A 99 39.06 -39.27 -25.54
C LEU A 99 38.10 -38.52 -26.47
N GLN A 100 37.73 -39.14 -27.59
CA GLN A 100 36.77 -38.55 -28.53
C GLN A 100 35.36 -38.46 -27.93
N VAL A 101 34.90 -39.49 -27.22
CA VAL A 101 33.62 -39.48 -26.51
C VAL A 101 33.62 -38.43 -25.38
N GLN A 102 34.73 -38.33 -24.64
CA GLN A 102 34.87 -37.32 -23.58
C GLN A 102 34.81 -35.89 -24.13
N HIS A 103 35.51 -35.62 -25.25
CA HIS A 103 35.46 -34.33 -25.92
C HIS A 103 34.07 -34.01 -26.50
N GLN A 104 33.39 -35.00 -27.07
CA GLN A 104 32.03 -34.81 -27.57
C GLN A 104 31.06 -34.51 -26.42
N MET A 105 31.23 -35.18 -25.28
CA MET A 105 30.43 -34.96 -24.09
C MET A 105 30.67 -33.57 -23.47
N SER A 106 31.93 -33.12 -23.36
CA SER A 106 32.24 -31.78 -22.86
C SER A 106 31.65 -30.68 -23.75
N ASN A 107 31.72 -30.86 -25.07
CA ASN A 107 31.14 -29.91 -26.03
C ASN A 107 29.62 -29.87 -25.93
N SER A 108 28.98 -31.03 -25.74
CA SER A 108 27.52 -31.10 -25.57
C SER A 108 27.06 -30.44 -24.27
N LEU A 109 27.82 -30.59 -23.18
CA LEU A 109 27.52 -29.95 -21.89
C LEU A 109 27.69 -28.43 -21.98
N ALA A 110 28.77 -27.95 -22.58
CA ALA A 110 28.98 -26.51 -22.79
C ALA A 110 27.87 -25.89 -23.66
N ALA A 111 27.41 -26.61 -24.70
CA ALA A 111 26.30 -26.16 -25.54
C ALA A 111 24.96 -26.14 -24.79
N LEU A 112 24.72 -27.10 -23.88
CA LEU A 112 23.52 -27.13 -23.05
C LEU A 112 23.52 -26.01 -22.01
N GLU A 113 24.66 -25.77 -21.34
CA GLU A 113 24.81 -24.68 -20.39
C GLU A 113 24.55 -23.33 -21.06
N ALA A 114 25.15 -23.07 -22.23
CA ALA A 114 24.92 -21.87 -23.01
C ALA A 114 23.45 -21.69 -23.44
N ARG A 115 22.75 -22.80 -23.76
CA ARG A 115 21.31 -22.73 -24.09
C ARG A 115 20.46 -22.43 -22.86
N LEU A 116 20.78 -23.02 -21.72
CA LEU A 116 20.06 -22.79 -20.47
C LEU A 116 20.23 -21.35 -20.00
N THR A 117 21.46 -20.81 -20.01
CA THR A 117 21.70 -19.41 -19.62
C THR A 117 20.95 -18.45 -20.52
N ASN A 118 21.03 -18.62 -21.85
CA ASN A 118 20.31 -17.79 -22.81
C ASN A 118 18.78 -17.89 -22.64
N ALA A 119 18.24 -19.09 -22.42
CA ALA A 119 16.81 -19.28 -22.19
C ALA A 119 16.34 -18.62 -20.88
N THR A 120 17.14 -18.72 -19.81
CA THR A 120 16.83 -18.06 -18.54
C THR A 120 16.90 -16.54 -18.64
N GLU A 121 17.85 -15.99 -19.40
CA GLU A 121 17.97 -14.55 -19.61
C GLU A 121 16.77 -14.00 -20.39
N ILE A 122 16.33 -14.69 -21.44
CA ILE A 122 15.12 -14.30 -22.18
C ILE A 122 13.89 -14.34 -21.28
N SER A 123 13.69 -15.45 -20.55
CA SER A 123 12.53 -15.61 -19.67
C SER A 123 12.50 -14.57 -18.54
N SER A 124 13.66 -14.28 -17.93
CA SER A 124 13.76 -13.24 -16.90
C SER A 124 13.43 -11.84 -17.45
N ARG A 125 13.89 -11.52 -18.67
CA ARG A 125 13.56 -10.24 -19.33
C ARG A 125 12.07 -10.13 -19.61
N GLU A 126 11.44 -11.19 -20.10
CA GLU A 126 9.99 -11.22 -20.35
C GLU A 126 9.19 -11.01 -19.05
N LEU A 127 9.57 -11.69 -17.97
CA LEU A 127 8.93 -11.50 -16.66
C LEU A 127 9.10 -10.08 -16.14
N LEU A 128 10.31 -9.50 -16.25
CA LEU A 128 10.55 -8.11 -15.85
C LEU A 128 9.72 -7.12 -16.67
N GLN A 129 9.63 -7.32 -17.99
CA GLN A 129 8.79 -6.51 -18.85
C GLN A 129 7.31 -6.61 -18.44
N GLY A 130 6.81 -7.82 -18.18
CA GLY A 130 5.45 -8.04 -17.71
C GLY A 130 5.15 -7.34 -16.38
N VAL A 131 6.10 -7.40 -15.43
CA VAL A 131 5.96 -6.70 -14.14
C VAL A 131 5.95 -5.19 -14.32
N THR A 132 6.84 -4.63 -15.16
CA THR A 132 6.85 -3.19 -15.42
C THR A 132 5.55 -2.70 -16.07
N GLN A 133 5.01 -3.45 -17.03
CA GLN A 133 3.74 -3.12 -17.68
C GLN A 133 2.56 -3.19 -16.70
N ALA A 134 2.51 -4.22 -15.86
CA ALA A 134 1.47 -4.35 -14.84
C ALA A 134 1.51 -3.21 -13.82
N LEU A 135 2.71 -2.78 -13.39
CA LEU A 135 2.86 -1.64 -12.49
C LEU A 135 2.41 -0.31 -13.12
N ASP A 136 2.78 -0.07 -14.38
CA ASP A 136 2.37 1.16 -15.07
C ASP A 136 0.88 1.20 -15.35
N GLN A 137 0.27 0.04 -15.64
CA GLN A 137 -1.18 -0.08 -15.76
C GLN A 137 -1.87 0.21 -14.43
N ALA A 138 -1.39 -0.37 -13.32
CA ALA A 138 -1.94 -0.12 -11.99
C ALA A 138 -1.85 1.37 -11.61
N ARG A 139 -0.69 2.00 -11.83
CA ARG A 139 -0.51 3.44 -11.60
C ARG A 139 -1.45 4.31 -12.42
N THR A 140 -1.70 3.92 -13.67
CA THR A 140 -2.61 4.66 -14.55
C THR A 140 -4.05 4.54 -14.07
N GLN A 141 -4.45 3.34 -13.65
CA GLN A 141 -5.77 3.09 -13.05
C GLN A 141 -5.96 3.86 -11.74
N ASP A 142 -4.94 3.89 -10.87
CA ASP A 142 -4.96 4.66 -9.62
C ASP A 142 -5.13 6.16 -9.90
N ARG A 143 -4.37 6.71 -10.86
CA ARG A 143 -4.50 8.12 -11.27
C ARG A 143 -5.91 8.44 -11.76
N GLN A 144 -6.50 7.56 -12.55
CA GLN A 144 -7.86 7.74 -13.04
C GLN A 144 -8.89 7.68 -11.91
N ALA A 145 -8.73 6.75 -10.96
CA ALA A 145 -9.60 6.63 -9.80
C ALA A 145 -9.54 7.89 -8.91
N VAL A 146 -8.33 8.39 -8.65
CA VAL A 146 -8.14 9.63 -7.87
C VAL A 146 -8.77 10.83 -8.57
N LEU A 147 -8.59 10.99 -9.89
CA LEU A 147 -9.23 12.06 -10.64
C LEU A 147 -10.75 11.96 -10.64
N ALA A 148 -11.31 10.75 -10.70
CA ALA A 148 -12.75 10.52 -10.61
C ALA A 148 -13.29 10.97 -9.24
N LEU A 149 -12.59 10.63 -8.14
CA LEU A 149 -12.96 11.06 -6.80
C LEU A 149 -12.93 12.59 -6.64
N PHE A 150 -11.93 13.26 -7.22
CA PHE A 150 -11.86 14.73 -7.17
C PHE A 150 -13.04 15.39 -7.89
N ARG A 151 -13.43 14.87 -9.06
CA ARG A 151 -14.60 15.39 -9.80
C ARG A 151 -15.88 15.20 -8.98
N GLU A 152 -16.07 14.02 -8.38
CA GLU A 152 -17.23 13.77 -7.54
C GLU A 152 -17.30 14.73 -6.35
N LEU A 153 -16.15 14.99 -5.72
CA LEU A 153 -16.07 15.93 -4.60
C LEU A 153 -16.39 17.36 -5.04
N GLU A 154 -15.89 17.80 -6.20
CA GLU A 154 -16.20 19.11 -6.78
C GLU A 154 -17.69 19.26 -7.13
N GLU A 155 -18.31 18.25 -7.73
CA GLU A 155 -19.74 18.21 -8.02
C GLU A 155 -20.58 18.30 -6.73
N ARG A 156 -20.18 17.57 -5.68
CA ARG A 156 -20.86 17.67 -4.37
C ARG A 156 -20.70 19.05 -3.73
N HIS A 157 -19.53 19.66 -3.83
CA HIS A 157 -19.30 21.01 -3.28
C HIS A 157 -20.12 22.06 -4.00
N THR A 158 -20.17 22.02 -5.33
CA THR A 158 -20.97 22.98 -6.11
C THR A 158 -22.46 22.83 -5.82
N ALA A 159 -22.97 21.59 -5.75
CA ALA A 159 -24.37 21.33 -5.37
C ALA A 159 -24.69 21.85 -3.95
N THR A 160 -23.79 21.62 -2.99
CA THR A 160 -23.95 22.09 -1.61
C THR A 160 -23.94 23.61 -1.53
N TYR A 161 -23.06 24.27 -2.29
CA TYR A 161 -22.98 25.72 -2.34
C TYR A 161 -24.24 26.35 -2.93
N VAL A 162 -24.78 25.76 -4.01
CA VAL A 162 -26.04 26.21 -4.62
C VAL A 162 -27.21 26.03 -3.65
N ALA A 163 -27.27 24.90 -2.94
CA ALA A 163 -28.29 24.65 -1.92
C ALA A 163 -28.21 25.67 -0.77
N LEU A 164 -27.01 25.89 -0.21
CA LEU A 164 -26.79 26.85 0.87
C LEU A 164 -27.18 28.28 0.45
N ARG A 165 -26.85 28.68 -0.78
CA ARG A 165 -27.27 29.98 -1.32
C ARG A 165 -28.79 30.10 -1.38
N LYS A 166 -29.48 29.07 -1.86
CA LYS A 166 -30.94 29.06 -1.94
C LYS A 166 -31.58 29.15 -0.54
N ASP A 167 -31.01 28.48 0.44
CA ASP A 167 -31.47 28.55 1.83
C ASP A 167 -31.29 29.95 2.40
N LEU A 168 -30.15 30.61 2.12
CA LEU A 168 -29.91 31.99 2.51
C LEU A 168 -30.88 32.97 1.82
N GLU A 169 -31.16 32.79 0.53
CA GLU A 169 -32.15 33.60 -0.20
C GLU A 169 -33.57 33.40 0.38
N THR A 170 -33.90 32.17 0.80
CA THR A 170 -35.17 31.84 1.46
C THR A 170 -35.26 32.48 2.84
N LEU A 171 -34.21 32.40 3.65
CA LEU A 171 -34.17 33.05 4.97
C LEU A 171 -34.27 34.57 4.85
N ALA A 172 -33.59 35.17 3.87
CA ALA A 172 -33.63 36.61 3.65
C ALA A 172 -35.04 37.10 3.26
N SER A 173 -35.73 36.37 2.38
CA SER A 173 -37.11 36.70 1.98
C SER A 173 -38.12 36.53 3.13
N LEU A 174 -38.03 35.44 3.90
CA LEU A 174 -38.86 35.25 5.10
C LEU A 174 -38.65 36.36 6.13
N THR A 175 -37.39 36.77 6.35
CA THR A 175 -37.06 37.84 7.29
C THR A 175 -37.62 39.19 6.82
N ASP A 176 -37.56 39.51 5.52
CA ASP A 176 -38.16 40.76 4.98
C ASP A 176 -39.68 40.77 5.16
N ASP A 177 -40.35 39.65 4.91
CA ASP A 177 -41.80 39.50 5.09
C ASP A 177 -42.21 39.67 6.56
N GLU A 178 -41.48 39.04 7.50
CA GLU A 178 -41.72 39.20 8.94
C GLU A 178 -41.50 40.65 9.40
N ILE A 179 -40.44 41.32 8.94
CA ILE A 179 -40.17 42.74 9.24
C ILE A 179 -41.30 43.61 8.71
N ARG A 180 -41.76 43.36 7.48
CA ARG A 180 -42.86 44.11 6.86
C ARG A 180 -44.16 43.91 7.64
N GLN A 181 -44.47 42.68 8.03
CA GLN A 181 -45.64 42.37 8.85
C GLN A 181 -45.56 43.05 10.23
N ALA A 182 -44.38 43.04 10.87
CA ALA A 182 -44.16 43.73 12.14
C ALA A 182 -44.39 45.24 12.01
N ARG A 183 -43.90 45.86 10.93
CA ARG A 183 -44.15 47.28 10.63
C ARG A 183 -45.62 47.59 10.43
N LEU A 184 -46.35 46.75 9.69
CA LEU A 184 -47.79 46.94 9.49
C LEU A 184 -48.57 46.85 10.82
N LYS A 185 -48.24 45.88 11.68
CA LYS A 185 -48.85 45.76 13.02
C LYS A 185 -48.55 46.98 13.91
N LEU A 186 -47.32 47.52 13.85
CA LEU A 186 -46.98 48.73 14.60
C LEU A 186 -47.76 49.96 14.12
N ILE A 187 -48.01 50.10 12.81
CA ILE A 187 -48.84 51.17 12.25
C ILE A 187 -50.30 51.00 12.69
N GLU A 188 -50.83 49.78 12.69
CA GLU A 188 -52.19 49.48 13.16
C GLU A 188 -52.36 49.83 14.65
N LEU A 189 -51.39 49.45 15.49
CA LEU A 189 -51.39 49.78 16.92
C LEU A 189 -51.25 51.28 17.18
N ALA A 190 -50.46 52.00 16.38
CA ALA A 190 -50.31 53.46 16.49
C ALA A 190 -51.55 54.22 16.00
N GLY A 191 -52.27 53.70 15.01
CA GLY A 191 -53.51 54.27 14.49
C GLY A 191 -54.73 54.04 15.39
N TYR A 192 -54.64 53.09 16.33
CA TYR A 192 -55.65 52.87 17.37
C TYR A 192 -55.50 53.93 18.48
N GLU A 193 -55.74 55.21 18.16
CA GLU A 193 -55.88 56.24 19.19
C GLU A 193 -57.07 55.92 20.09
N VAL A 194 -56.80 55.80 21.39
CA VAL A 194 -57.79 55.48 22.42
C VAL A 194 -58.89 56.55 22.38
N PRO A 195 -60.18 56.18 22.17
CA PRO A 195 -61.26 57.15 22.19
C PRO A 195 -61.27 57.84 23.56
N LYS A 196 -61.05 59.16 23.51
CA LYS A 196 -61.04 60.03 24.69
C LYS A 196 -62.40 59.88 25.38
N ALA A 197 -62.42 59.17 26.50
CA ALA A 197 -63.63 58.96 27.28
C ALA A 197 -64.25 60.33 27.60
N ALA A 198 -65.44 60.58 27.07
CA ALA A 198 -66.20 61.79 27.31
C ALA A 198 -66.54 61.85 28.80
N GLN A 199 -66.08 62.92 29.46
CA GLN A 199 -66.55 63.36 30.77
C GLN A 199 -67.83 64.16 30.63
#